data_AF-A0A9P1PXM1-F1
#
_entry.id   AF-A0A9P1PXM1-F1
#
_cell.length_a   1.000
_cell.length_b   1.000
_cell.length_c   1.000
_cell.angle_alpha   90.00
_cell.angle_beta   90.00
_cell.angle_gamma   90.00
#
_symmetry.space_group_name_H-M   'P 1'
#
loop_
_entity.id
_entity.type
_entity.pdbx_description
1 polymer ?
#
loop_
_entity_poly.entity_id
_entity_poly.type
_entity_poly.pdbx_seq_one_letter_code
_entity_poly.pdbx_strand_id
1 'polypeptide(L)'
;MSRVTAILIAVLIASLFGLTYYHYRVQSLNRDVAELSNVAKQQQATLDQIETQRQAVAAIDIKYTKELADAKSENERLRADIANGTKRLQLNATCSKPVSKTTGPASVPDDASARLTNAAERDYLSLRERIGIATTQIAGLQDYITNVCLK
;
A
#
# COMPACT_ATOMS: atom_id res chain seq x y z
N MET A 1 65.53 19.34 -54.07
CA MET A 1 65.14 19.14 -52.66
C MET A 1 66.14 18.22 -51.99
N SER A 2 66.62 18.53 -50.79
CA SER A 2 67.61 17.70 -50.09
C SER A 2 66.92 16.55 -49.34
N ARG A 3 67.55 15.38 -49.25
CA ARG A 3 67.01 14.20 -48.53
C ARG A 3 66.52 14.52 -47.11
N VAL A 4 67.21 15.44 -46.43
CA VAL A 4 66.87 15.92 -45.07
C VAL A 4 65.51 16.62 -45.04
N THR A 5 65.21 17.49 -46.01
CA THR A 5 63.90 18.17 -46.09
C THR A 5 62.75 17.19 -46.29
N ALA A 6 62.94 16.12 -47.05
CA ALA A 6 61.91 15.09 -47.26
C ALA A 6 61.62 14.28 -45.98
N ILE A 7 62.65 13.94 -45.20
CA ILE A 7 62.50 13.20 -43.93
C ILE A 7 61.74 14.04 -42.89
N LEU A 8 62.07 15.33 -42.77
CA LEU A 8 61.38 16.22 -41.82
C LEU A 8 59.89 16.38 -42.14
N ILE A 9 59.53 16.50 -43.43
CA ILE A 9 58.14 16.57 -43.87
C ILE A 9 57.40 15.27 -43.54
N ALA A 10 58.01 14.11 -43.78
CA ALA A 10 57.40 12.81 -43.48
C ALA A 10 57.12 12.64 -41.97
N VAL A 11 58.05 13.06 -41.12
CA VAL A 11 57.88 13.03 -39.65
C VAL A 11 56.75 13.96 -39.20
N LEU A 12 56.67 15.17 -39.76
CA LEU A 12 55.58 16.11 -39.46
C LEU A 12 54.21 15.54 -39.84
N ILE A 13 54.09 14.94 -41.02
CA ILE A 13 52.85 14.31 -41.47
C ILE A 13 52.47 13.14 -40.56
N ALA A 14 53.42 12.27 -40.21
CA ALA A 14 53.19 11.15 -39.30
C ALA A 14 52.76 11.62 -37.90
N SER A 15 53.38 12.70 -37.39
CA SER A 15 53.03 13.29 -36.10
C SER A 15 51.63 13.91 -36.10
N LEU A 16 51.26 14.64 -37.16
CA LEU A 16 49.92 15.21 -37.31
C LEU A 16 48.85 14.13 -37.42
N PHE A 17 49.12 13.05 -38.15
CA PHE A 17 48.21 11.91 -38.25
C PHE A 17 48.05 11.18 -36.90
N GLY A 18 49.14 10.96 -36.17
CA GLY A 18 49.08 10.35 -34.83
C GLY A 18 48.28 11.18 -33.82
N LEU A 19 48.45 12.50 -33.83
CA LEU A 19 47.70 13.41 -32.95
C LEU A 19 46.20 13.45 -33.30
N THR A 20 45.84 13.53 -34.58
CA THR A 20 44.42 13.53 -34.99
C THR A 20 43.75 12.19 -34.68
N TYR A 21 44.44 11.07 -34.88
CA TYR A 21 43.96 9.74 -34.49
C TYR A 21 43.77 9.65 -32.96
N TYR A 22 44.74 10.11 -32.18
CA TYR A 22 44.65 10.11 -30.72
C TYR A 22 43.49 10.99 -30.22
N HIS A 23 43.35 12.21 -30.75
CA HIS A 23 42.22 13.08 -30.42
C HIS A 23 40.88 12.45 -30.76
N TYR A 24 40.75 11.80 -31.93
CA TYR A 24 39.53 11.10 -32.31
C TYR A 24 39.22 9.91 -31.38
N ARG A 25 40.23 9.12 -31.01
CA ARG A 25 40.10 8.00 -30.06
C ARG A 25 39.74 8.45 -28.65
N VAL A 26 40.36 9.52 -28.16
CA VAL A 26 40.03 10.10 -26.85
C VAL A 26 38.64 10.72 -26.86
N GLN A 27 38.25 11.40 -27.94
CA GLN A 27 36.93 11.98 -28.07
C GLN A 27 35.83 10.92 -28.11
N SER A 28 36.05 9.80 -28.82
CA SER A 28 35.11 8.67 -28.81
C SER A 28 35.03 8.03 -27.43
N LEU A 29 36.16 7.74 -26.79
CA LEU A 29 36.17 7.15 -25.44
C LEU A 29 35.48 8.05 -24.40
N ASN A 30 35.69 9.37 -24.46
CA ASN A 30 35.04 10.31 -23.55
C ASN A 30 33.51 10.33 -23.75
N ARG A 31 33.03 10.14 -24.99
CA ARG A 31 31.59 10.01 -25.25
C ARG A 31 31.04 8.72 -24.65
N ASP A 32 31.72 7.60 -24.85
CA ASP A 32 31.30 6.31 -24.31
C ASP A 32 31.25 6.33 -22.78
N VAL A 33 32.25 6.92 -22.13
CA VAL A 33 32.28 7.09 -20.65
C VAL A 33 31.18 8.02 -20.18
N ALA A 34 30.90 9.12 -20.89
CA ALA A 34 29.81 10.03 -20.55
C ALA A 34 28.44 9.34 -20.68
N GLU A 35 28.25 8.54 -21.73
CA GLU A 35 27.05 7.73 -21.93
C GLU A 35 26.87 6.69 -20.81
N LEU A 36 27.91 5.91 -20.51
CA LEU A 36 27.89 4.95 -19.40
C LEU A 36 27.58 5.65 -18.06
N SER A 37 28.19 6.81 -17.80
CA SER A 37 27.92 7.58 -16.58
C SER A 37 26.47 8.05 -16.50
N ASN A 38 25.89 8.49 -17.61
CA ASN A 38 24.49 8.91 -17.67
C ASN A 38 23.55 7.71 -17.44
N VAL A 39 23.82 6.57 -18.07
CA VAL A 39 23.05 5.33 -17.86
C VAL A 39 23.16 4.88 -16.40
N ALA A 40 24.35 4.88 -15.81
CA ALA A 40 24.55 4.52 -14.41
C ALA A 40 23.79 5.45 -13.46
N LYS A 41 23.82 6.77 -13.70
CA LYS A 41 23.03 7.74 -12.92
C LYS A 41 21.53 7.53 -13.06
N GLN A 42 21.05 7.23 -14.27
CA GLN A 42 19.64 6.95 -14.50
C GLN A 42 19.19 5.66 -13.80
N GLN A 43 20.02 4.61 -13.82
CA GLN A 43 19.78 3.38 -13.08
C GLN A 43 19.74 3.63 -11.57
N GLN A 44 20.69 4.41 -11.03
CA GLN A 44 20.70 4.77 -9.62
C GLN A 44 19.44 5.55 -9.23
N ALA A 45 19.05 6.56 -9.99
CA ALA A 45 17.83 7.32 -9.74
C ALA A 45 16.57 6.43 -9.78
N THR A 46 16.54 5.44 -10.68
CA THR A 46 15.44 4.46 -10.77
C THR A 46 15.41 3.56 -9.53
N LEU A 47 16.56 3.10 -9.05
CA LEU A 47 16.66 2.28 -7.84
C LEU A 47 16.21 3.06 -6.60
N ASP A 48 16.65 4.30 -6.46
CA ASP A 48 16.25 5.17 -5.34
C ASP A 48 14.73 5.41 -5.34
N GLN A 49 14.14 5.60 -6.53
CA GLN A 49 12.69 5.71 -6.68
C GLN A 49 11.97 4.41 -6.27
N ILE A 50 12.46 3.25 -6.72
CA ILE A 50 11.90 1.95 -6.35
C ILE A 50 11.99 1.73 -4.84
N GLU A 51 13.11 2.07 -4.22
CA GLU A 51 13.29 1.95 -2.77
C GLU A 51 12.28 2.82 -2.00
N THR A 52 12.12 4.07 -2.41
CA THR A 52 11.15 4.98 -1.81
C THR A 52 9.72 4.44 -1.91
N GLN A 53 9.33 3.93 -3.09
CA GLN A 53 8.04 3.31 -3.30
C GLN A 53 7.86 2.05 -2.44
N ARG A 54 8.89 1.21 -2.30
CA ARG A 54 8.86 0.01 -1.45
C ARG A 54 8.61 0.36 0.01
N GLN A 55 9.29 1.39 0.51
CA GLN A 55 9.11 1.87 1.89
C GLN A 55 7.69 2.42 2.11
N ALA A 56 7.17 3.19 1.14
CA ALA A 56 5.80 3.71 1.21
C ALA A 56 4.76 2.58 1.23
N VAL A 57 4.91 1.56 0.37
CA VAL A 57 4.02 0.39 0.34
C VAL A 57 4.09 -0.38 1.65
N ALA A 58 5.28 -0.60 2.20
CA ALA A 58 5.46 -1.29 3.48
C ALA A 58 4.78 -0.54 4.64
N ALA A 59 4.87 0.80 4.65
CA ALA A 59 4.20 1.61 5.67
C ALA A 59 2.67 1.49 5.61
N ILE A 60 2.11 1.49 4.39
CA ILE A 60 0.67 1.29 4.16
C ILE A 60 0.24 -0.11 4.64
N ASP A 61 0.99 -1.14 4.26
CA ASP A 61 0.72 -2.52 4.65
C ASP A 61 0.72 -2.71 6.17
N ILE A 62 1.74 -2.17 6.86
CA ILE A 62 1.84 -2.23 8.33
C ILE A 62 0.62 -1.55 8.98
N LYS A 63 0.26 -0.34 8.52
CA LYS A 63 -0.86 0.42 9.06
C LYS A 63 -2.17 -0.36 8.95
N TYR A 64 -2.53 -0.78 7.74
CA TYR A 64 -3.83 -1.39 7.50
C TYR A 64 -3.92 -2.84 7.96
N THR A 65 -2.81 -3.58 7.99
CA THR A 65 -2.78 -4.90 8.63
C THR A 65 -3.02 -4.80 10.13
N LYS A 66 -2.42 -3.81 10.79
CA LYS A 66 -2.67 -3.56 12.22
C LYS A 66 -4.12 -3.17 12.48
N GLU A 67 -4.64 -2.17 11.76
CA GLU A 67 -6.03 -1.73 11.91
C GLU A 67 -7.02 -2.89 11.70
N LEU A 68 -6.75 -3.75 10.71
CA LEU A 68 -7.57 -4.94 10.45
C LEU A 68 -7.52 -5.95 11.60
N ALA A 69 -6.33 -6.20 12.15
CA ALA A 69 -6.15 -7.11 13.28
C ALA A 69 -6.86 -6.57 14.54
N ASP A 70 -6.73 -5.28 14.82
CA ASP A 70 -7.38 -4.61 15.95
C ASP A 70 -8.92 -4.68 15.81
N ALA A 71 -9.45 -4.42 14.61
CA ALA A 71 -10.88 -4.51 14.34
C ALA A 71 -11.43 -5.95 14.47
N LYS A 72 -10.67 -6.96 14.03
CA LYS A 72 -11.02 -8.37 14.23
C LYS A 72 -11.03 -8.75 15.70
N SER A 73 -10.00 -8.35 16.45
CA SER A 73 -9.89 -8.58 17.89
C SER A 73 -11.08 -7.98 18.64
N GLU A 74 -11.48 -6.75 18.30
CA GLU A 74 -12.66 -6.12 18.90
C GLU A 74 -13.95 -6.87 18.57
N ASN A 75 -14.11 -7.38 17.34
CA ASN A 75 -15.29 -8.16 16.96
C ASN A 75 -15.35 -9.49 17.75
N GLU A 76 -14.22 -10.17 17.91
CA GLU A 76 -14.11 -11.38 18.74
C GLU A 76 -14.43 -11.10 20.21
N ARG A 77 -13.95 -9.99 20.77
CA ARG A 77 -14.30 -9.57 22.12
C ARG A 77 -15.81 -9.35 22.26
N LEU A 78 -16.44 -8.70 21.29
CA LEU A 78 -17.89 -8.52 21.28
C LEU A 78 -18.65 -9.84 21.15
N ARG A 79 -18.16 -10.81 20.36
CA ARG A 79 -18.72 -12.16 20.27
C ARG A 79 -18.69 -12.84 21.64
N ALA A 80 -17.55 -12.80 22.34
CA ALA A 80 -17.41 -13.38 23.66
C ALA A 80 -18.31 -12.70 24.71
N ASP A 81 -18.36 -11.37 24.70
CA ASP A 81 -19.20 -10.61 25.64
C ASP A 81 -20.70 -10.90 25.44
N ILE A 82 -21.15 -11.04 24.19
CA ILE A 82 -22.54 -11.39 23.88
C ILE A 82 -22.83 -12.84 24.29
N ALA A 83 -21.92 -13.77 23.98
CA ALA A 83 -22.08 -15.18 24.36
C ALA A 83 -22.11 -15.38 25.89
N ASN A 84 -21.34 -14.59 26.64
CA ASN A 84 -21.31 -14.60 28.10
C ASN A 84 -22.46 -13.81 28.74
N GLY A 85 -23.30 -13.12 27.94
CA GLY A 85 -24.39 -12.28 28.43
C GLY A 85 -23.94 -10.98 29.12
N THR A 86 -22.65 -10.63 29.06
CA THR A 86 -22.13 -9.36 29.62
C THR A 86 -22.54 -8.16 28.77
N LYS A 87 -22.76 -8.39 27.46
CA LYS A 87 -23.33 -7.42 26.52
C LYS A 87 -24.51 -8.05 25.79
N ARG A 88 -25.39 -7.20 25.26
CA ARG A 88 -26.49 -7.61 24.37
C ARG A 88 -26.61 -6.64 23.20
N LEU A 89 -27.01 -7.16 22.05
CA LEU A 89 -27.38 -6.32 20.92
C LEU A 89 -28.73 -5.66 21.21
N GLN A 90 -28.82 -4.37 20.90
CA GLN A 90 -30.06 -3.61 21.02
C GLN A 90 -30.54 -3.26 19.62
N LEU A 91 -31.85 -3.37 19.43
CA LEU A 91 -32.51 -2.94 18.21
C LEU A 91 -33.38 -1.74 18.53
N ASN A 92 -33.37 -0.74 17.66
CA ASN A 92 -34.28 0.38 17.74
C ASN A 92 -35.62 -0.05 17.10
N ALA A 93 -36.58 -0.49 17.92
CA ALA A 93 -37.92 -0.85 17.46
C ALA A 93 -38.99 0.07 18.01
N THR A 94 -40.02 0.29 17.21
CA THR A 94 -41.29 0.88 17.63
C THR A 94 -42.35 -0.22 17.69
N CYS A 95 -42.86 -0.49 18.89
CA CYS A 95 -43.95 -1.44 19.09
C CYS A 95 -45.29 -0.71 18.98
N SER A 96 -45.99 -0.87 17.86
CA SER A 96 -47.24 -0.14 17.57
C SER A 96 -48.48 -0.64 18.33
N LYS A 97 -48.42 -1.82 18.96
CA LYS A 97 -49.55 -2.35 19.74
C LYS A 97 -49.51 -1.80 21.17
N PRO A 98 -50.52 -1.03 21.61
CA PRO A 98 -50.61 -0.62 23.00
C PRO A 98 -50.88 -1.84 23.88
N VAL A 99 -50.19 -1.92 25.02
CA VAL A 99 -50.55 -2.86 26.09
C VAL A 99 -51.98 -2.53 26.52
N SER A 100 -52.86 -3.53 26.51
CA SER A 100 -54.26 -3.37 26.92
C SER A 100 -54.32 -2.78 28.34
N LYS A 101 -55.10 -1.72 28.54
CA LYS A 101 -55.32 -1.10 29.86
C LYS A 101 -56.24 -1.92 30.76
N THR A 102 -56.88 -2.96 30.22
CA THR A 102 -57.75 -3.85 30.98
C THR A 102 -56.89 -4.88 31.71
N THR A 103 -56.83 -4.79 33.04
CA THR A 103 -56.18 -5.78 33.91
C THR A 103 -56.89 -7.13 33.78
N GLY A 104 -56.37 -8.02 32.93
CA GLY A 104 -56.72 -9.44 32.95
C GLY A 104 -56.04 -10.14 34.13
N PRO A 105 -56.46 -11.36 34.50
CA PRO A 105 -55.80 -12.12 35.57
C PRO A 105 -54.29 -12.22 35.29
N ALA A 106 -53.48 -11.75 36.24
CA ALA A 106 -52.03 -11.71 36.11
C ALA A 106 -51.49 -13.14 36.02
N SER A 107 -51.19 -13.58 34.81
CA SER A 107 -50.35 -14.74 34.53
C SER A 107 -49.02 -14.18 34.05
N VAL A 108 -48.00 -14.23 34.90
CA VAL A 108 -46.63 -13.94 34.49
C VAL A 108 -46.10 -15.25 33.90
N PRO A 109 -45.98 -15.40 32.57
CA PRO A 109 -45.26 -16.53 32.02
C PRO A 109 -43.82 -16.46 32.51
N ASP A 110 -43.30 -17.57 33.01
CA ASP A 110 -41.88 -17.76 33.36
C ASP A 110 -41.05 -17.98 32.07
N ASP A 111 -41.24 -17.07 31.10
CA ASP A 111 -40.53 -17.10 29.84
C ASP A 111 -39.26 -16.24 29.94
N ALA A 112 -38.24 -16.65 29.19
CA ALA A 112 -37.03 -15.85 29.03
C ALA A 112 -37.37 -14.45 28.49
N SER A 113 -36.66 -13.44 28.98
CA SER A 113 -36.80 -12.07 28.47
C SER A 113 -36.62 -12.03 26.95
N ALA A 114 -37.42 -11.19 26.28
CA ALA A 114 -37.33 -11.01 24.84
C ALA A 114 -35.89 -10.70 24.40
N ARG A 115 -35.34 -11.53 23.52
CA ARG A 115 -33.97 -11.42 22.99
C ARG A 115 -33.93 -11.70 21.49
N LEU A 116 -32.87 -11.22 20.85
CA LEU A 116 -32.59 -11.57 19.45
C LEU A 116 -32.34 -13.06 19.30
N THR A 117 -32.60 -13.59 18.11
CA THR A 117 -32.25 -14.98 17.82
C THR A 117 -30.73 -15.12 17.76
N ASN A 118 -30.20 -16.27 18.17
CA ASN A 118 -28.77 -16.55 18.07
C ASN A 118 -28.25 -16.34 16.63
N ALA A 119 -29.07 -16.61 15.62
CA ALA A 119 -28.73 -16.35 14.22
C ALA A 119 -28.55 -14.85 13.95
N ALA A 120 -29.50 -14.01 14.37
CA ALA A 120 -29.43 -12.56 14.18
C ALA A 120 -28.20 -11.95 14.87
N GLU A 121 -27.85 -12.42 16.07
CA GLU A 121 -26.66 -11.95 16.79
C GLU A 121 -25.35 -12.28 16.04
N ARG A 122 -25.22 -13.52 15.55
CA ARG A 122 -24.05 -13.93 14.75
C ARG A 122 -23.97 -13.18 13.43
N ASP A 123 -25.10 -13.06 12.72
CA ASP A 123 -25.14 -12.44 11.40
C ASP A 123 -24.77 -10.96 11.48
N TYR A 124 -25.19 -10.27 12.54
CA TYR A 124 -24.79 -8.88 12.80
C TYR A 124 -23.28 -8.76 13.02
N LEU A 125 -22.67 -9.63 13.85
CA LEU A 125 -21.23 -9.57 14.12
C LEU A 125 -20.39 -9.96 12.89
N SER A 126 -20.88 -10.91 12.08
CA SER A 126 -20.31 -11.27 10.78
C SER A 126 -20.38 -10.10 9.79
N LEU A 127 -21.53 -9.43 9.71
CA LEU A 127 -21.69 -8.24 8.87
C LEU A 127 -20.72 -7.12 9.29
N ARG A 128 -20.61 -6.85 10.59
CA ARG A 128 -19.67 -5.87 11.13
C ARG A 128 -18.22 -6.20 10.76
N GLU A 129 -17.82 -7.47 10.87
CA GLU A 129 -16.48 -7.91 10.48
C GLU A 129 -16.23 -7.68 8.98
N ARG A 130 -17.17 -8.09 8.12
CA ARG A 130 -17.07 -7.92 6.66
C ARG A 130 -16.99 -6.46 6.24
N ILE A 131 -17.77 -5.58 6.88
CA ILE A 131 -17.70 -4.13 6.66
C ILE A 131 -16.33 -3.60 7.07
N GLY A 132 -15.80 -4.03 8.22
CA GLY A 132 -14.45 -3.67 8.66
C GLY A 132 -13.38 -4.06 7.64
N ILE A 133 -13.40 -5.33 7.20
CA ILE A 133 -12.48 -5.84 6.17
C ILE A 133 -12.56 -4.98 4.90
N ALA A 134 -13.76 -4.79 4.35
CA ALA A 134 -13.94 -4.04 3.12
C ALA A 134 -13.50 -2.58 3.24
N THR A 135 -13.83 -1.93 4.37
CA THR A 135 -13.44 -0.54 4.63
C THR A 135 -11.92 -0.39 4.71
N THR A 136 -11.26 -1.28 5.45
CA THR A 136 -9.80 -1.29 5.58
C THR A 136 -9.11 -1.57 4.23
N GLN A 137 -9.62 -2.50 3.44
CA GLN A 137 -9.09 -2.77 2.10
C GLN A 137 -9.24 -1.58 1.17
N ILE A 138 -10.42 -0.95 1.13
CA ILE A 138 -10.68 0.22 0.31
C ILE A 138 -9.77 1.39 0.73
N ALA A 139 -9.67 1.66 2.03
CA ALA A 139 -8.81 2.72 2.55
C ALA A 139 -7.33 2.46 2.21
N GLY A 140 -6.86 1.22 2.38
CA GLY A 140 -5.49 0.83 2.00
C GLY A 140 -5.21 1.02 0.51
N LEU A 141 -6.15 0.65 -0.36
CA LEU A 141 -6.02 0.86 -1.81
C LEU A 141 -6.04 2.34 -2.19
N GLN A 142 -6.87 3.15 -1.53
CA GLN A 142 -6.89 4.60 -1.73
C GLN A 142 -5.58 5.26 -1.31
N ASP A 143 -5.04 4.87 -0.14
CA ASP A 143 -3.74 5.35 0.34
C ASP A 143 -2.61 4.91 -0.60
N TYR A 144 -2.65 3.69 -1.13
CA TYR A 144 -1.68 3.19 -2.11
C TYR A 144 -1.69 4.02 -3.39
N ILE A 145 -2.85 4.24 -3.99
CA ILE A 145 -2.97 5.04 -5.22
C ILE A 145 -2.42 6.45 -4.97
N THR A 146 -2.83 7.08 -3.87
CA THR A 146 -2.48 8.47 -3.57
C THR A 146 -1.00 8.65 -3.23
N ASN A 147 -0.39 7.70 -2.52
CA ASN A 147 0.97 7.83 -2.02
C ASN A 147 2.04 7.09 -2.83
N VAL A 148 1.66 6.20 -3.74
CA VAL A 148 2.61 5.37 -4.50
C VAL A 148 2.41 5.52 -6.01
N CYS A 149 1.17 5.58 -6.50
CA CYS A 149 0.92 5.68 -7.94
C CYS A 149 0.88 7.12 -8.46
N LEU A 150 0.34 8.04 -7.67
CA LEU A 150 0.17 9.45 -8.05
C LEU A 150 1.30 10.36 -7.56
N LYS A 151 2.25 9.82 -6.79
CA LYS A 151 3.51 10.48 -6.42
C LYS A 151 4.62 10.07 -7.38
#